data_AF-A0A4Y3J276-F1
#
_entry.id   AF-A0A4Y3J276-F1
#
_cell.length_a   1.000
_cell.length_b   1.000
_cell.length_c   1.000
_cell.angle_alpha   90.00
_cell.angle_beta   90.00
_cell.angle_gamma   90.00
#
_symmetry.space_group_name_H-M   'P 1'
#
loop_
_entity.id
_entity.type
_entity.pdbx_description
1 polymer ?
#
loop_
_entity_poly.entity_id
_entity_poly.type
_entity_poly.pdbx_seq_one_letter_code
_entity_poly.pdbx_strand_id
1 'polypeptide(L)'
;MSEKISRRELIQKSLFGFGALSLPVAFTGCNDGSDEESSEIQADFLHGVASGDPLQDKVILWTRLTPVDFSAPLKVTWEIAVDDQFKQNLKTGTVQTTKTDDFTVKVDATGLQAGTTYYYRFRFGSKVSPVGQTKTLPVTTNKVSFAVCSCSNYPAGYFYVYREMAKQNVDVVIHLGDYIYEYGSDGYATEDAAKLGRTLPSDNNKEIIKLDDYRKRYALYRQDKDLQAVHQRHSFIVIWDDHELANNTWYEGAENHTEETQKAKNEGKFLERKLAALQAYFEWMPIRPVDDQHTKIYRQFDFGGAC
;
A
#
# COMPACT_ATOMS: atom_id res chain seq x y z
N MET A 1 1.50 -24.65 -33.88
CA MET A 1 1.62 -23.27 -34.40
C MET A 1 2.32 -22.45 -33.34
N SER A 2 3.48 -21.89 -33.64
CA SER A 2 4.27 -21.09 -32.69
C SER A 2 3.67 -19.68 -32.64
N GLU A 3 3.07 -19.30 -31.51
CA GLU A 3 2.53 -17.94 -31.34
C GLU A 3 3.69 -16.95 -31.24
N LYS A 4 3.75 -16.03 -32.20
CA LYS A 4 4.72 -14.93 -32.20
C LYS A 4 4.22 -13.84 -31.27
N ILE A 5 4.81 -13.75 -30.08
CA ILE A 5 4.63 -12.63 -29.16
C ILE A 5 5.05 -11.34 -29.88
N SER A 6 4.17 -10.34 -29.91
CA SER A 6 4.45 -9.06 -30.56
C SER A 6 5.39 -8.20 -29.69
N ARG A 7 6.18 -7.31 -30.31
CA ARG A 7 7.05 -6.37 -29.57
C ARG A 7 6.28 -5.49 -28.57
N ARG A 8 4.98 -5.25 -28.83
CA ARG A 8 4.10 -4.47 -27.96
C ARG A 8 3.69 -5.24 -26.70
N GLU A 9 3.44 -6.55 -26.83
CA GLU A 9 3.20 -7.43 -25.68
C GLU A 9 4.46 -7.66 -24.86
N LEU A 10 5.63 -7.71 -25.51
CA LEU A 10 6.91 -7.79 -24.80
C LEU A 10 7.16 -6.53 -23.95
N ILE A 11 6.83 -5.34 -24.48
CA ILE A 11 6.95 -4.07 -23.77
C ILE A 11 5.92 -3.94 -22.64
N GLN A 12 4.68 -4.40 -22.86
CA GLN A 12 3.68 -4.49 -21.79
C GLN A 12 4.10 -5.45 -20.68
N LYS A 13 4.71 -6.59 -21.02
CA LYS A 13 5.18 -7.58 -20.04
C LYS A 13 6.46 -7.16 -19.32
N SER A 14 7.31 -6.32 -19.93
CA SER A 14 8.53 -5.80 -19.29
C SER A 14 8.29 -4.65 -18.30
N LEU A 15 7.10 -4.05 -18.31
CA LEU A 15 6.72 -2.97 -17.37
C LEU A 15 6.24 -3.47 -16.01
N PHE A 16 6.11 -4.78 -15.80
CA PHE A 16 5.66 -5.32 -14.51
C PHE A 16 6.77 -5.44 -13.47
N GLY A 17 8.04 -5.23 -13.82
CA GLY A 17 9.16 -5.22 -12.88
C GLY A 17 9.22 -3.97 -11.99
N PHE A 18 8.17 -3.71 -11.20
CA PHE A 18 8.19 -2.68 -10.15
C PHE A 18 8.54 -3.31 -8.81
N GLY A 19 9.82 -3.62 -8.64
CA GLY A 19 10.40 -4.10 -7.40
C GLY A 19 11.81 -3.57 -7.28
N ALA A 20 11.97 -2.30 -6.90
CA ALA A 20 13.24 -1.83 -6.38
C ALA A 20 13.48 -2.50 -5.00
N LEU A 21 13.92 -3.75 -5.01
CA LEU A 21 14.67 -4.33 -3.90
C LEU A 21 16.00 -3.58 -3.83
N SER A 22 16.00 -2.41 -3.21
CA SER A 22 17.21 -1.61 -3.03
C SER A 22 18.10 -2.29 -2.00
N LEU A 23 19.17 -2.94 -2.46
CA LEU A 23 20.31 -3.33 -1.64
C LEU A 23 20.95 -2.06 -1.04
N PRO A 24 21.19 -1.98 0.28
CA PRO A 24 21.86 -0.83 0.87
C PRO A 24 23.33 -0.83 0.46
N VAL A 25 23.72 0.08 -0.42
CA VAL A 25 25.13 0.40 -0.66
C VAL A 25 25.53 1.49 0.33
N ALA A 26 26.35 1.14 1.31
CA ALA A 26 26.98 2.12 2.19
C ALA A 26 28.17 2.75 1.47
N PHE A 27 28.02 3.99 0.99
CA PHE A 27 29.15 4.84 0.62
C PHE A 27 29.15 6.07 1.53
N THR A 28 30.17 6.15 2.38
CA THR A 28 30.52 7.38 3.11
C THR A 28 31.37 8.22 2.17
N GLY A 29 30.85 9.36 1.74
CA GLY A 29 31.60 10.35 0.97
C GLY A 29 31.32 11.73 1.54
N CYS A 30 32.29 12.32 2.23
CA CYS A 30 32.28 13.74 2.56
C CYS A 30 32.52 14.51 1.25
N ASN A 31 31.60 15.40 0.88
CA ASN A 31 31.94 16.48 -0.03
C ASN A 31 31.29 17.78 0.48
N ASP A 32 32.17 18.73 0.76
CA ASP A 32 31.89 20.10 1.17
C ASP A 32 31.69 20.90 -0.12
N GLY A 33 30.47 21.38 -0.34
CA GLY A 33 30.09 22.11 -1.55
C GLY A 33 28.83 22.90 -1.27
N SER A 34 28.96 24.22 -1.29
CA SER A 34 27.90 25.20 -1.04
C SER A 34 26.71 24.99 -1.97
N ASP A 35 25.62 24.44 -1.43
CA ASP A 35 24.37 24.26 -2.15
C ASP A 35 23.62 25.61 -2.24
N GLU A 36 23.62 26.16 -3.45
CA GLU A 36 22.63 27.13 -3.90
C GLU A 36 21.23 26.53 -3.73
N GLU A 37 20.29 27.36 -3.26
CA GLU A 37 18.88 27.03 -3.00
C GLU A 37 18.26 26.20 -4.12
N SER A 38 18.31 24.87 -4.00
CA SER A 38 17.38 24.02 -4.70
C SER A 38 16.01 24.39 -4.16
N SER A 39 15.07 24.76 -5.04
CA SER A 39 13.67 24.90 -4.66
C SER A 39 13.25 23.59 -4.00
N GLU A 40 13.16 23.54 -2.67
CA GLU A 40 12.75 22.33 -1.96
C GLU A 40 11.37 21.95 -2.50
N ILE A 41 11.30 20.85 -3.25
CA ILE A 41 10.03 20.32 -3.75
C ILE A 41 9.14 20.14 -2.52
N GLN A 42 8.00 20.83 -2.45
CA GLN A 42 7.13 20.70 -1.29
C GLN A 42 6.38 19.37 -1.36
N ALA A 43 6.37 18.62 -0.26
CA ALA A 43 5.65 17.36 -0.18
C ALA A 43 5.23 17.03 1.25
N ASP A 44 4.13 16.28 1.41
CA ASP A 44 3.59 15.88 2.70
C ASP A 44 3.18 14.40 2.75
N PHE A 45 3.19 13.81 3.95
CA PHE A 45 2.77 12.43 4.22
C PHE A 45 1.26 12.36 4.50
N LEU A 46 0.43 12.71 3.51
CA LEU A 46 -1.02 12.83 3.69
C LEU A 46 -1.73 11.49 3.95
N HIS A 47 -1.11 10.37 3.55
CA HIS A 47 -1.69 9.02 3.59
C HIS A 47 -1.15 8.16 4.75
N GLY A 48 -0.47 8.80 5.70
CA GLY A 48 0.10 8.15 6.88
C GLY A 48 1.23 7.17 6.55
N VAL A 49 1.39 6.19 7.44
CA VAL A 49 2.38 5.12 7.33
C VAL A 49 1.67 3.77 7.50
N ALA A 50 2.32 2.69 7.11
CA ALA A 50 1.86 1.33 7.37
C ALA A 50 3.04 0.37 7.49
N SER A 51 2.84 -0.74 8.20
CA SER A 51 3.73 -1.88 8.17
C SER A 51 2.97 -3.15 7.86
N GLY A 52 3.65 -4.14 7.30
CA GLY A 52 3.00 -5.37 6.92
C GLY A 52 3.96 -6.48 6.54
N ASP A 53 3.39 -7.65 6.28
CA ASP A 53 4.12 -8.90 6.07
C ASP A 53 5.31 -9.11 7.03
N PRO A 54 5.06 -9.01 8.36
CA PRO A 54 6.12 -9.24 9.34
C PRO A 54 6.59 -10.69 9.24
N LEU A 55 7.90 -10.88 9.34
CA LEU A 55 8.55 -12.16 9.57
C LEU A 55 9.38 -12.06 10.85
N GLN A 56 10.15 -13.10 11.17
CA GLN A 56 10.96 -13.14 12.38
C GLN A 56 12.07 -12.09 12.40
N ASP A 57 12.63 -11.75 11.25
CA ASP A 57 13.80 -10.88 11.15
C ASP A 57 13.57 -9.65 10.25
N LYS A 58 12.35 -9.47 9.74
CA LYS A 58 12.05 -8.39 8.79
C LYS A 58 10.60 -8.00 8.72
N VAL A 59 10.33 -6.80 8.22
CA VAL A 59 8.97 -6.29 8.03
C VAL A 59 8.93 -5.27 6.89
N ILE A 60 7.82 -5.21 6.15
CA ILE A 60 7.59 -4.16 5.16
C ILE A 60 7.21 -2.87 5.89
N LEU A 61 7.87 -1.77 5.55
CA LEU A 61 7.49 -0.41 5.93
C LEU A 61 6.97 0.31 4.69
N TRP A 62 5.88 1.04 4.83
CA TRP A 62 5.17 1.71 3.74
C TRP A 62 4.81 3.15 4.08
N THR A 63 4.91 4.05 3.10
CA THR A 63 4.25 5.36 3.09
C THR A 63 3.99 5.82 1.65
N ARG A 64 3.28 6.94 1.47
CA ARG A 64 3.22 7.67 0.21
C ARG A 64 3.55 9.13 0.46
N LEU A 65 4.55 9.64 -0.25
CA LEU A 65 4.87 11.06 -0.26
C LEU A 65 3.95 11.77 -1.26
N THR A 66 3.33 12.87 -0.88
CA THR A 66 2.41 13.62 -1.75
C THR A 66 3.06 14.95 -2.13
N PRO A 67 3.77 15.02 -3.26
CA PRO A 67 4.42 16.24 -3.69
C PRO A 67 3.46 17.21 -4.37
N VAL A 68 3.81 18.50 -4.36
CA VAL A 68 3.14 19.53 -5.18
C VAL A 68 3.58 19.48 -6.64
N ASP A 69 4.81 18.98 -6.89
CA ASP A 69 5.35 18.75 -8.23
C ASP A 69 5.66 17.26 -8.43
N PHE A 70 5.14 16.71 -9.52
CA PHE A 70 5.20 15.30 -9.88
C PHE A 70 6.31 14.99 -10.90
N SER A 71 7.14 15.98 -11.25
CA SER A 71 8.13 15.89 -12.34
C SER A 71 9.42 15.18 -11.92
N ALA A 72 9.85 15.34 -10.68
CA ALA A 72 11.15 14.89 -10.22
C ALA A 72 11.06 13.61 -9.35
N PRO A 73 12.05 12.71 -9.44
CA PRO A 73 12.22 11.66 -8.45
C PRO A 73 12.49 12.21 -7.05
N LEU A 74 11.91 11.58 -6.03
CA LEU A 74 12.02 12.02 -4.63
C LEU A 74 12.76 10.98 -3.82
N LYS A 75 13.79 11.42 -3.08
CA LYS A 75 14.57 10.55 -2.19
C LYS A 75 14.04 10.67 -0.76
N VAL A 76 13.46 9.59 -0.26
CA VAL A 76 12.86 9.51 1.09
C VAL A 76 13.78 8.69 1.99
N THR A 77 14.11 9.24 3.15
CA THR A 77 14.84 8.51 4.20
C THR A 77 13.84 7.76 5.06
N TRP A 78 14.15 6.51 5.41
CA TRP A 78 13.39 5.72 6.38
C TRP A 78 14.28 5.38 7.57
N GLU A 79 13.68 5.37 8.76
CA GLU A 79 14.35 5.06 10.02
C GLU A 79 13.51 4.05 10.79
N ILE A 80 14.17 3.10 11.46
CA ILE A 80 13.54 2.17 12.41
C ILE A 80 14.36 2.15 13.70
N ALA A 81 13.68 2.15 14.84
CA ALA A 81 14.26 2.25 16.18
C ALA A 81 13.50 1.36 17.17
N VAL A 82 14.10 1.17 18.34
CA VAL A 82 13.50 0.40 19.46
C VAL A 82 12.63 1.28 20.37
N ASP A 83 12.67 2.60 20.18
CA ASP A 83 11.89 3.60 20.92
C ASP A 83 11.22 4.59 19.96
N ASP A 84 10.09 5.15 20.38
CA ASP A 84 9.26 6.08 19.60
C ASP A 84 9.86 7.50 19.52
N GLN A 85 10.85 7.80 20.36
CA GLN A 85 11.59 9.06 20.35
C GLN A 85 12.79 9.04 19.40
N PHE A 86 13.13 7.88 18.83
CA PHE A 86 14.29 7.67 17.97
C PHE A 86 15.59 8.18 18.62
N LYS A 87 15.80 7.90 19.93
CA LYS A 87 17.03 8.29 20.63
C LYS A 87 18.26 7.68 19.97
N GLN A 88 18.14 6.43 19.52
CA GLN A 88 19.11 5.76 18.69
C GLN A 88 18.40 4.98 17.59
N ASN A 89 18.61 5.40 16.35
CA ASN A 89 18.15 4.64 15.19
C ASN A 89 18.84 3.28 15.16
N LEU A 90 18.06 2.20 15.03
CA LEU A 90 18.59 0.86 14.84
C LEU A 90 19.07 0.68 13.40
N LYS A 91 18.26 1.11 12.43
CA LYS A 91 18.61 1.13 11.01
C LYS A 91 18.03 2.37 10.33
N THR A 92 18.72 2.82 9.29
CA THR A 92 18.28 3.91 8.41
C THR A 92 18.67 3.58 6.98
N GLY A 93 17.90 4.07 6.03
CA GLY A 93 18.22 3.96 4.60
C GLY A 93 17.48 5.01 3.79
N THR A 94 17.70 5.00 2.48
CA THR A 94 17.01 5.93 1.57
C THR A 94 16.42 5.16 0.40
N VAL A 95 15.21 5.52 0.00
CA VAL A 95 14.51 4.98 -1.17
C VAL A 95 14.14 6.12 -2.09
N GLN A 96 14.31 5.92 -3.39
CA GLN A 96 13.84 6.83 -4.41
C GLN A 96 12.45 6.39 -4.87
N THR A 97 11.53 7.33 -4.98
CA THR A 97 10.18 7.10 -5.51
C THR A 97 9.83 8.14 -6.57
N THR A 98 8.97 7.78 -7.52
CA THR A 98 8.66 8.61 -8.68
C THR A 98 7.17 8.58 -9.00
N LYS A 99 6.75 9.36 -10.01
CA LYS A 99 5.38 9.32 -10.53
C LYS A 99 4.97 7.95 -11.05
N THR A 100 5.90 7.12 -11.54
CA THR A 100 5.55 5.78 -12.03
C THR A 100 5.12 4.85 -10.89
N ASP A 101 5.63 5.09 -9.68
CA ASP A 101 5.32 4.33 -8.46
C ASP A 101 4.26 5.02 -7.59
N ASP A 102 3.59 6.04 -8.14
CA ASP A 102 2.67 6.93 -7.44
C ASP A 102 3.26 7.56 -6.17
N PHE A 103 4.58 7.79 -6.16
CA PHE A 103 5.31 8.30 -5.00
C PHE A 103 5.14 7.45 -3.72
N THR A 104 4.76 6.18 -3.88
CA THR A 104 4.74 5.20 -2.79
C THR A 104 6.17 4.75 -2.46
N VAL A 105 6.42 4.49 -1.18
CA VAL A 105 7.71 4.04 -0.66
C VAL A 105 7.47 2.73 0.07
N LYS A 106 8.19 1.69 -0.32
CA LYS A 106 8.18 0.37 0.32
C LYS A 106 9.60 -0.08 0.65
N VAL A 107 9.80 -0.54 1.88
CA VAL A 107 11.10 -1.01 2.39
C VAL A 107 10.92 -2.36 3.05
N ASP A 108 11.69 -3.39 2.65
CA ASP A 108 11.82 -4.62 3.43
C ASP A 108 12.93 -4.43 4.47
N ALA A 109 12.56 -3.98 5.67
CA ALA A 109 13.51 -3.70 6.73
C ALA A 109 13.99 -5.02 7.37
N THR A 110 15.21 -5.44 7.05
CA THR A 110 15.77 -6.75 7.45
C THR A 110 16.70 -6.69 8.66
N GLY A 111 17.06 -7.86 9.20
CA GLY A 111 18.03 -8.01 10.29
C GLY A 111 17.52 -7.43 11.62
N LEU A 112 16.23 -7.60 11.86
CA LEU A 112 15.53 -7.27 13.10
C LEU A 112 15.53 -8.49 14.03
N GLN A 113 15.37 -8.26 15.33
CA GLN A 113 15.14 -9.34 16.30
C GLN A 113 13.67 -9.79 16.26
N ALA A 114 13.45 -11.09 16.45
CA ALA A 114 12.13 -11.71 16.48
C ALA A 114 11.28 -11.28 17.68
N GLY A 115 9.96 -11.33 17.53
CA GLY A 115 8.99 -11.01 18.60
C GLY A 115 9.11 -9.60 19.17
N THR A 116 9.77 -8.68 18.46
CA THR A 116 10.19 -7.38 19.00
C THR A 116 9.35 -6.27 18.40
N THR A 117 8.94 -5.33 19.24
CA THR A 117 8.27 -4.10 18.80
C THR A 117 9.31 -3.08 18.36
N TYR A 118 9.08 -2.48 17.21
CA TYR A 118 9.88 -1.37 16.68
C TYR A 118 8.99 -0.19 16.33
N TYR A 119 9.62 0.98 16.26
CA TYR A 119 9.02 2.21 15.78
C TYR A 119 9.72 2.65 14.50
N TYR A 120 8.98 3.19 13.55
CA TYR A 120 9.53 3.60 12.26
C TYR A 120 8.92 4.92 11.79
N ARG A 121 9.69 5.66 10.98
CA ARG A 121 9.23 6.91 10.36
C ARG A 121 9.95 7.14 9.03
N PHE A 122 9.37 8.02 8.22
CA PHE A 122 9.93 8.49 6.96
C PHE A 122 10.23 9.98 7.05
N ARG A 123 11.24 10.42 6.30
CA ARG A 123 11.68 11.81 6.24
C ARG A 123 11.95 12.23 4.80
N PHE A 124 11.55 13.46 4.49
CA PHE A 124 11.83 14.11 3.21
C PHE A 124 12.11 15.60 3.48
N GLY A 125 13.37 16.01 3.31
CA GLY A 125 13.83 17.33 3.77
C GLY A 125 13.52 17.55 5.26
N SER A 126 12.81 18.64 5.56
CA SER A 126 12.35 18.97 6.91
C SER A 126 11.09 18.21 7.36
N LYS A 127 10.38 17.55 6.45
CA LYS A 127 9.11 16.86 6.72
C LYS A 127 9.36 15.47 7.30
N VAL A 128 8.58 15.13 8.32
CA VAL A 128 8.63 13.83 9.00
C VAL A 128 7.23 13.23 9.00
N SER A 129 7.12 11.95 8.67
CA SER A 129 5.85 11.22 8.72
C SER A 129 5.38 11.04 10.16
N PRO A 130 4.11 10.63 10.39
CA PRO A 130 3.73 10.00 11.65
C PRO A 130 4.67 8.83 11.99
N VAL A 131 4.90 8.61 13.29
CA VAL A 131 5.68 7.46 13.78
C VAL A 131 4.79 6.23 13.80
N GLY A 132 5.11 5.23 13.00
CA GLY A 132 4.46 3.93 13.04
C GLY A 132 5.09 2.98 14.05
N GLN A 133 4.32 2.00 14.47
CA GLN A 133 4.72 0.89 15.33
C GLN A 133 4.53 -0.42 14.53
N THR A 134 5.47 -1.33 14.69
CA THR A 134 5.46 -2.66 14.04
C THR A 134 5.98 -3.72 15.01
N LYS A 135 5.63 -4.98 14.78
CA LYS A 135 6.14 -6.11 15.56
C LYS A 135 6.58 -7.23 14.61
N THR A 136 7.80 -7.72 14.79
CA THR A 136 8.29 -8.93 14.09
C THR A 136 7.65 -10.18 14.69
N LEU A 137 7.52 -11.23 13.88
CA LEU A 137 6.97 -12.50 14.35
C LEU A 137 7.93 -13.15 15.36
N PRO A 138 7.43 -13.84 16.39
CA PRO A 138 8.30 -14.55 17.32
C PRO A 138 8.79 -15.89 16.73
N VAL A 139 9.90 -16.40 17.27
CA VAL A 139 10.39 -17.76 16.96
C VAL A 139 9.60 -18.81 17.77
N THR A 140 9.20 -18.46 18.98
CA THR A 140 8.38 -19.28 19.87
C THR A 140 7.34 -18.40 20.55
N THR A 141 6.11 -18.90 20.66
CA THR A 141 5.06 -18.23 21.43
C THR A 141 4.09 -19.24 22.02
N ASN A 142 3.47 -18.89 23.14
CA ASN A 142 2.36 -19.64 23.73
C ASN A 142 1.01 -18.96 23.47
N LYS A 143 1.01 -17.80 22.81
CA LYS A 143 -0.19 -17.02 22.52
C LYS A 143 0.01 -16.21 21.25
N VAL A 144 -1.01 -16.18 20.41
CA VAL A 144 -1.12 -15.24 19.29
C VAL A 144 -2.47 -14.54 19.38
N SER A 145 -2.51 -13.26 19.04
CA SER A 145 -3.74 -12.48 19.01
C SER A 145 -3.86 -11.71 17.70
N PHE A 146 -5.03 -11.84 17.07
CA PHE A 146 -5.35 -11.24 15.79
C PHE A 146 -6.53 -10.28 15.92
N ALA A 147 -6.52 -9.19 15.17
CA ALA A 147 -7.74 -8.51 14.76
C ALA A 147 -8.02 -8.87 13.30
N VAL A 148 -9.25 -9.23 12.95
CA VAL A 148 -9.62 -9.68 11.60
C VAL A 148 -10.75 -8.80 11.07
N CYS A 149 -10.63 -8.32 9.84
CA CYS A 149 -11.58 -7.41 9.20
C CYS A 149 -11.62 -7.57 7.68
N SER A 150 -12.67 -7.06 7.05
CA SER A 150 -12.87 -6.96 5.59
C SER A 150 -13.97 -5.92 5.30
N CYS A 151 -14.24 -5.68 4.02
CA CYS A 151 -15.43 -4.94 3.54
C CYS A 151 -15.55 -3.51 4.07
N SER A 152 -14.59 -2.67 3.69
CA SER A 152 -14.46 -1.30 4.19
C SER A 152 -15.01 -0.26 3.24
N ASN A 153 -16.28 -0.39 2.83
CA ASN A 153 -16.86 0.53 1.85
C ASN A 153 -16.91 1.99 2.35
N TYR A 154 -16.11 2.88 1.76
CA TYR A 154 -15.92 4.25 2.23
C TYR A 154 -17.23 5.07 2.25
N PRO A 155 -18.06 5.09 1.19
CA PRO A 155 -19.31 5.84 1.21
C PRO A 155 -20.36 5.30 2.20
N ALA A 156 -20.26 4.02 2.60
CA ALA A 156 -21.28 3.34 3.40
C ALA A 156 -21.22 3.66 4.90
N GLY A 157 -20.09 4.16 5.41
CA GLY A 157 -19.96 4.41 6.84
C GLY A 157 -18.60 4.90 7.31
N TYR A 158 -18.57 5.31 8.58
CA TYR A 158 -17.33 5.68 9.25
C TYR A 158 -16.50 4.47 9.62
N PHE A 159 -15.19 4.65 9.56
CA PHE A 159 -14.17 3.65 9.85
C PHE A 159 -13.90 3.46 11.36
N TYR A 160 -14.91 3.63 12.20
CA TYR A 160 -14.78 3.53 13.66
C TYR A 160 -14.28 2.16 14.14
N VAL A 161 -14.53 1.09 13.39
CA VAL A 161 -13.97 -0.24 13.71
C VAL A 161 -12.44 -0.21 13.67
N TYR A 162 -11.84 0.49 12.71
CA TYR A 162 -10.39 0.68 12.66
C TYR A 162 -9.86 1.46 13.87
N ARG A 163 -10.59 2.49 14.33
CA ARG A 163 -10.27 3.21 15.58
C ARG A 163 -10.25 2.29 16.79
N GLU A 164 -11.23 1.39 16.91
CA GLU A 164 -11.29 0.46 18.04
C GLU A 164 -10.21 -0.63 17.94
N MET A 165 -9.89 -1.11 16.72
CA MET A 165 -8.77 -2.04 16.49
C MET A 165 -7.42 -1.42 16.84
N ALA A 166 -7.22 -0.13 16.54
CA ALA A 166 -6.00 0.60 16.90
C ALA A 166 -5.76 0.67 18.43
N LYS A 167 -6.81 0.54 19.25
CA LYS A 167 -6.69 0.51 20.72
C LYS A 167 -6.34 -0.87 21.28
N GLN A 168 -6.49 -1.94 20.48
CA GLN A 168 -6.25 -3.31 20.93
C GLN A 168 -4.75 -3.63 20.94
N ASN A 169 -4.36 -4.57 21.79
CA ASN A 169 -3.02 -5.15 21.79
C ASN A 169 -3.02 -6.49 21.06
N VAL A 170 -3.00 -6.44 19.73
CA VAL A 170 -2.91 -7.62 18.84
C VAL A 170 -1.52 -7.73 18.24
N ASP A 171 -1.14 -8.94 17.83
CA ASP A 171 0.16 -9.18 17.18
C ASP A 171 0.15 -8.68 15.73
N VAL A 172 -0.96 -8.91 15.01
CA VAL A 172 -1.18 -8.41 13.65
C VAL A 172 -2.67 -8.14 13.40
N VAL A 173 -2.95 -7.30 12.41
CA VAL A 173 -4.28 -7.16 11.79
C VAL A 173 -4.31 -7.98 10.50
N ILE A 174 -5.37 -8.78 10.32
CA ILE A 174 -5.63 -9.53 9.09
C ILE A 174 -6.75 -8.84 8.33
N HIS A 175 -6.48 -8.41 7.09
CA HIS A 175 -7.49 -7.86 6.19
C HIS A 175 -7.82 -8.88 5.10
N LEU A 176 -9.08 -9.32 5.04
CA LEU A 176 -9.55 -10.41 4.18
C LEU A 176 -10.23 -9.91 2.90
N GLY A 177 -9.70 -8.85 2.29
CA GLY A 177 -10.25 -8.27 1.06
C GLY A 177 -11.31 -7.18 1.27
N ASP A 178 -11.75 -6.61 0.16
CA ASP A 178 -12.63 -5.45 0.07
C ASP A 178 -12.10 -4.24 0.87
N TYR A 179 -10.79 -4.01 0.78
CA TYR A 179 -10.13 -2.82 1.32
C TYR A 179 -10.61 -1.55 0.62
N ILE A 180 -10.86 -1.64 -0.69
CA ILE A 180 -11.53 -0.61 -1.49
C ILE A 180 -12.75 -1.21 -2.19
N TYR A 181 -13.62 -0.33 -2.70
CA TYR A 181 -14.70 -0.67 -3.62
C TYR A 181 -14.49 0.12 -4.91
N GLU A 182 -14.86 -0.46 -6.05
CA GLU A 182 -14.60 0.05 -7.40
C GLU A 182 -15.70 0.99 -7.93
N TYR A 183 -16.89 0.94 -7.32
CA TYR A 183 -18.08 1.62 -7.79
C TYR A 183 -17.98 3.15 -7.89
N GLY A 184 -18.86 3.73 -8.70
CA GLY A 184 -19.17 5.16 -8.71
C GLY A 184 -20.15 5.58 -7.61
N SER A 185 -20.50 6.87 -7.58
CA SER A 185 -21.42 7.46 -6.58
C SER A 185 -22.88 7.03 -6.72
N ASP A 186 -23.20 6.33 -7.80
CA ASP A 186 -24.49 5.70 -8.10
C ASP A 186 -24.46 4.19 -7.88
N GLY A 187 -23.36 3.65 -7.34
CA GLY A 187 -23.19 2.23 -7.06
C GLY A 187 -23.48 1.85 -5.62
N TYR A 188 -22.89 0.73 -5.20
CA TYR A 188 -23.22 0.01 -3.97
C TYR A 188 -23.06 0.83 -2.68
N ALA A 189 -24.14 0.89 -1.88
CA ALA A 189 -24.18 1.47 -0.53
C ALA A 189 -23.68 2.93 -0.47
N THR A 190 -24.15 3.76 -1.40
CA THR A 190 -23.78 5.18 -1.53
C THR A 190 -24.90 6.15 -1.13
N GLU A 191 -26.09 5.65 -0.78
CA GLU A 191 -27.33 6.42 -0.64
C GLU A 191 -27.24 7.47 0.48
N ASP A 192 -26.47 7.18 1.53
CA ASP A 192 -26.26 8.08 2.68
C ASP A 192 -24.91 8.81 2.66
N ALA A 193 -24.09 8.61 1.62
CA ALA A 193 -22.72 9.15 1.55
C ALA A 193 -22.68 10.69 1.72
N ALA A 194 -23.63 11.41 1.12
CA ALA A 194 -23.74 12.87 1.25
C ALA A 194 -24.06 13.30 2.69
N LYS A 195 -24.95 12.59 3.38
CA LYS A 195 -25.30 12.89 4.79
C LYS A 195 -24.12 12.62 5.72
N LEU A 196 -23.31 11.61 5.40
CA LEU A 196 -22.14 11.22 6.17
C LEU A 196 -20.90 12.08 5.88
N GLY A 197 -20.93 12.91 4.82
CA GLY A 197 -19.76 13.65 4.34
C GLY A 197 -18.69 12.74 3.70
N ARG A 198 -19.11 11.63 3.10
CA ARG A 198 -18.25 10.57 2.54
C ARG A 198 -18.52 10.32 1.06
N THR A 199 -18.91 11.36 0.33
CA THR A 199 -19.06 11.29 -1.12
C THR A 199 -17.73 11.09 -1.83
N LEU A 200 -17.75 10.40 -2.97
CA LEU A 200 -16.56 10.26 -3.81
C LEU A 200 -16.19 11.61 -4.48
N PRO A 201 -14.90 11.95 -4.59
CA PRO A 201 -14.43 13.17 -5.26
C PRO A 201 -14.86 13.24 -6.73
N SER A 202 -15.10 14.43 -7.28
CA SER A 202 -15.62 14.60 -8.64
C SER A 202 -14.75 13.98 -9.74
N ASP A 203 -13.45 13.83 -9.50
CA ASP A 203 -12.47 13.23 -10.41
C ASP A 203 -12.22 11.73 -10.15
N ASN A 204 -12.96 11.13 -9.22
CA ASN A 204 -12.94 9.69 -8.90
C ASN A 204 -14.34 9.15 -8.48
N ASN A 205 -15.42 9.83 -8.89
CA ASN A 205 -16.81 9.51 -8.50
C ASN A 205 -17.53 8.56 -9.46
N LYS A 206 -16.83 8.06 -10.46
CA LYS A 206 -17.29 7.00 -11.38
C LYS A 206 -16.63 5.69 -11.02
N GLU A 207 -17.08 4.64 -11.68
CA GLU A 207 -16.42 3.34 -11.60
C GLU A 207 -14.95 3.46 -12.00
N ILE A 208 -14.08 2.84 -11.20
CA ILE A 208 -12.62 2.89 -11.41
C ILE A 208 -12.19 1.77 -12.36
N ILE A 209 -11.45 2.13 -13.40
CA ILE A 209 -11.05 1.20 -14.46
C ILE A 209 -9.55 1.31 -14.74
N LYS A 210 -9.02 2.53 -14.78
CA LYS A 210 -7.61 2.79 -15.09
C LYS A 210 -6.78 2.84 -13.82
N LEU A 211 -5.46 2.65 -13.97
CA LEU A 211 -4.52 2.69 -12.85
C LEU A 211 -4.63 3.97 -12.01
N ASP A 212 -4.77 5.13 -12.66
CA ASP A 212 -4.96 6.41 -11.96
C ASP A 212 -6.26 6.45 -11.14
N ASP A 213 -7.33 5.81 -11.61
CA ASP A 213 -8.60 5.72 -10.90
C ASP A 213 -8.46 4.87 -9.62
N TYR A 214 -7.75 3.73 -9.71
CA TYR A 214 -7.46 2.89 -8.54
C TYR A 214 -6.55 3.59 -7.53
N ARG A 215 -5.49 4.25 -7.99
CA ARG A 215 -4.59 5.03 -7.11
C ARG A 215 -5.34 6.12 -6.36
N LYS A 216 -6.23 6.86 -7.04
CA LYS A 216 -7.10 7.86 -6.41
C LYS A 216 -8.06 7.23 -5.39
N ARG A 217 -8.60 6.04 -5.68
CA ARG A 217 -9.48 5.33 -4.74
C ARG A 217 -8.73 4.90 -3.48
N TYR A 218 -7.54 4.32 -3.61
CA TYR A 218 -6.68 4.02 -2.46
C TYR A 218 -6.30 5.29 -1.70
N ALA A 219 -5.95 6.38 -2.39
CA ALA A 219 -5.64 7.66 -1.79
C ALA A 219 -6.80 8.20 -0.94
N LEU A 220 -8.03 8.11 -1.44
CA LEU A 220 -9.23 8.51 -0.71
C LEU A 220 -9.40 7.71 0.57
N TYR A 221 -9.31 6.38 0.48
CA TYR A 221 -9.50 5.50 1.64
C TYR A 221 -8.40 5.73 2.67
N ARG A 222 -7.14 5.81 2.23
CA ARG A 222 -5.96 6.04 3.09
C ARG A 222 -5.89 7.44 3.70
N GLN A 223 -6.76 8.37 3.34
CA GLN A 223 -6.90 9.67 4.02
C GLN A 223 -7.72 9.59 5.31
N ASP A 224 -8.54 8.53 5.47
CA ASP A 224 -9.35 8.34 6.67
C ASP A 224 -8.46 8.18 7.91
N LYS A 225 -8.73 8.98 8.96
CA LYS A 225 -7.88 9.05 10.15
C LYS A 225 -7.94 7.79 11.01
N ASP A 226 -9.07 7.10 11.04
CA ASP A 226 -9.21 5.87 11.80
C ASP A 226 -8.48 4.72 11.08
N LEU A 227 -8.50 4.71 9.74
CA LEU A 227 -7.68 3.79 8.94
C LEU A 227 -6.18 4.10 9.05
N GLN A 228 -5.77 5.37 9.06
CA GLN A 228 -4.38 5.74 9.33
C GLN A 228 -3.93 5.28 10.72
N ALA A 229 -4.79 5.43 11.75
CA ALA A 229 -4.46 5.07 13.13
C ALA A 229 -4.18 3.57 13.29
N VAL A 230 -4.98 2.69 12.68
CA VAL A 230 -4.76 1.24 12.77
C VAL A 230 -3.48 0.81 12.05
N HIS A 231 -3.19 1.39 10.87
CA HIS A 231 -1.98 1.10 10.09
C HIS A 231 -0.72 1.65 10.75
N GLN A 232 -0.84 2.78 11.45
CA GLN A 232 0.23 3.33 12.26
C GLN A 232 0.54 2.42 13.46
N ARG A 233 -0.44 1.70 14.00
CA ARG A 233 -0.29 0.96 15.26
C ARG A 233 0.13 -0.51 15.11
N HIS A 234 -0.29 -1.16 14.03
CA HIS A 234 -0.17 -2.61 13.88
C HIS A 234 0.36 -3.00 12.50
N SER A 235 1.07 -4.13 12.44
CA SER A 235 1.42 -4.76 11.16
C SER A 235 0.21 -5.45 10.54
N PHE A 236 0.05 -5.28 9.23
CA PHE A 236 -1.02 -5.89 8.46
C PHE A 236 -0.55 -7.14 7.70
N ILE A 237 -1.39 -8.17 7.71
CA ILE A 237 -1.35 -9.28 6.75
C ILE A 237 -2.60 -9.13 5.89
N VAL A 238 -2.40 -8.86 4.60
CA VAL A 238 -3.50 -8.53 3.68
C VAL A 238 -3.62 -9.53 2.55
N ILE A 239 -4.87 -9.83 2.19
CA ILE A 239 -5.26 -10.49 0.96
C ILE A 239 -6.36 -9.66 0.30
N TRP A 240 -6.37 -9.60 -1.04
CA TRP A 240 -7.48 -9.01 -1.79
C TRP A 240 -8.65 -9.99 -1.87
N ASP A 241 -9.84 -9.45 -2.11
CA ASP A 241 -10.96 -10.17 -2.68
C ASP A 241 -11.27 -9.57 -4.06
N ASP A 242 -12.53 -9.50 -4.46
CA ASP A 242 -12.98 -9.08 -5.77
C ASP A 242 -13.03 -7.55 -5.92
N HIS A 243 -13.46 -6.80 -4.90
CA HIS A 243 -13.65 -5.34 -5.00
C HIS A 243 -12.37 -4.51 -5.05
N GLU A 244 -11.20 -5.11 -4.77
CA GLU A 244 -9.91 -4.53 -5.16
C GLU A 244 -9.75 -4.40 -6.69
N LEU A 245 -10.56 -5.12 -7.46
CA LEU A 245 -10.63 -5.09 -8.91
C LEU A 245 -12.05 -4.72 -9.38
N ALA A 246 -13.00 -5.64 -9.31
CA ALA A 246 -14.39 -5.48 -9.69
C ALA A 246 -15.26 -6.60 -9.08
N ASN A 247 -16.48 -6.26 -8.70
CA ASN A 247 -17.43 -7.19 -8.08
C ASN A 247 -17.57 -8.52 -8.84
N ASN A 248 -17.58 -9.62 -8.08
CA ASN A 248 -17.65 -11.00 -8.52
C ASN A 248 -16.61 -11.35 -9.61
N THR A 249 -15.37 -10.89 -9.40
CA THR A 249 -14.24 -11.26 -10.25
C THR A 249 -13.94 -12.76 -10.19
N TRP A 250 -13.70 -13.36 -11.35
CA TRP A 250 -13.13 -14.68 -11.53
C TRP A 250 -11.95 -14.62 -12.53
N TYR A 251 -11.44 -15.76 -12.97
CA TYR A 251 -10.15 -15.85 -13.69
C TYR A 251 -10.02 -14.90 -14.90
N GLU A 252 -11.08 -14.78 -15.72
CA GLU A 252 -11.09 -14.03 -16.99
C GLU A 252 -12.16 -12.92 -17.07
N GLY A 253 -12.91 -12.64 -16.00
CA GLY A 253 -13.92 -11.60 -16.02
C GLY A 253 -14.46 -11.24 -14.64
N ALA A 254 -15.47 -10.36 -14.62
CA ALA A 254 -16.18 -9.95 -13.41
C ALA A 254 -17.65 -9.66 -13.76
N GLU A 255 -18.53 -9.68 -12.76
CA GLU A 255 -19.92 -9.25 -12.96
C GLU A 255 -19.97 -7.74 -13.26
N ASN A 256 -19.21 -6.96 -12.51
CA ASN A 256 -19.10 -5.52 -12.70
C ASN A 256 -17.94 -5.17 -13.66
N HIS A 257 -17.93 -5.83 -14.82
CA HIS A 257 -17.09 -5.44 -15.94
C HIS A 257 -17.70 -5.84 -17.28
N THR A 258 -17.77 -4.91 -18.23
CA THR A 258 -18.24 -5.17 -19.58
C THR A 258 -17.17 -4.86 -20.63
N GLU A 259 -16.58 -5.91 -21.20
CA GLU A 259 -15.70 -5.78 -22.37
C GLU A 259 -16.47 -5.30 -23.61
N GLU A 260 -15.77 -4.71 -24.57
CA GLU A 260 -16.34 -4.22 -25.82
C GLU A 260 -17.15 -5.31 -26.54
N THR A 261 -18.46 -5.11 -26.63
CA THR A 261 -19.32 -5.89 -27.53
C THR A 261 -19.99 -4.96 -28.52
N GLN A 262 -20.55 -5.52 -29.59
CA GLN A 262 -21.38 -4.75 -30.53
C GLN A 262 -22.62 -4.09 -29.87
N LYS A 263 -22.95 -4.44 -28.61
CA LYS A 263 -24.19 -4.04 -27.93
C LYS A 263 -23.99 -3.32 -26.58
N ALA A 264 -22.76 -3.17 -26.08
CA ALA A 264 -22.50 -2.62 -24.74
C ALA A 264 -21.46 -1.50 -24.76
N LYS A 265 -21.52 -0.62 -23.74
CA LYS A 265 -20.51 0.42 -23.49
C LYS A 265 -19.19 -0.26 -23.10
N ASN A 266 -18.13 0.15 -23.79
CA ASN A 266 -16.79 -0.41 -23.70
C ASN A 266 -16.05 0.13 -22.45
N GLU A 267 -15.75 -0.75 -21.47
CA GLU A 267 -14.87 -0.47 -20.33
C GLU A 267 -13.41 -0.83 -20.58
N GLY A 268 -13.07 -1.24 -21.81
CA GLY A 268 -11.78 -1.76 -22.19
C GLY A 268 -11.71 -3.28 -22.05
N LYS A 269 -10.49 -3.81 -22.11
CA LYS A 269 -10.23 -5.24 -21.86
C LYS A 269 -10.14 -5.49 -20.37
N PHE A 270 -10.72 -6.59 -19.90
CA PHE A 270 -10.68 -6.99 -18.49
C PHE A 270 -9.25 -7.15 -17.99
N LEU A 271 -8.37 -7.71 -18.83
CA LEU A 271 -6.95 -7.86 -18.50
C LEU A 271 -6.28 -6.51 -18.20
N GLU A 272 -6.64 -5.44 -18.91
CA GLU A 272 -6.05 -4.11 -18.67
C GLU A 272 -6.50 -3.53 -17.33
N ARG A 273 -7.79 -3.68 -16.98
CA ARG A 273 -8.33 -3.31 -15.66
C ARG A 273 -7.68 -4.13 -14.54
N LYS A 274 -7.56 -5.45 -14.73
CA LYS A 274 -6.92 -6.36 -13.77
C LYS A 274 -5.49 -5.95 -13.47
N LEU A 275 -4.69 -5.65 -14.49
CA LEU A 275 -3.30 -5.26 -14.30
C LEU A 275 -3.19 -3.88 -13.62
N ALA A 276 -4.09 -2.95 -13.93
CA ALA A 276 -4.17 -1.66 -13.24
C ALA A 276 -4.52 -1.82 -11.75
N ALA A 277 -5.53 -2.64 -11.43
CA ALA A 277 -5.95 -2.93 -10.06
C ALA A 277 -4.82 -3.57 -9.24
N LEU A 278 -4.19 -4.62 -9.77
CA LEU A 278 -3.08 -5.32 -9.10
C LEU A 278 -1.88 -4.40 -8.89
N GLN A 279 -1.52 -3.59 -9.89
CA GLN A 279 -0.44 -2.62 -9.72
C GLN A 279 -0.74 -1.63 -8.59
N ALA A 280 -1.94 -1.04 -8.55
CA ALA A 280 -2.34 -0.14 -7.47
C ALA A 280 -2.35 -0.86 -6.11
N TYR A 281 -2.86 -2.09 -6.03
CA TYR A 281 -2.86 -2.88 -4.80
C TYR A 281 -1.45 -3.05 -4.23
N PHE A 282 -0.50 -3.49 -5.06
CA PHE A 282 0.88 -3.67 -4.60
C PHE A 282 1.56 -2.34 -4.28
N GLU A 283 1.25 -1.25 -4.98
CA GLU A 283 1.76 0.09 -4.65
C GLU A 283 1.27 0.56 -3.28
N TRP A 284 -0.01 0.36 -2.97
CA TRP A 284 -0.69 0.99 -1.83
C TRP A 284 -0.78 0.13 -0.57
N MET A 285 -0.53 -1.17 -0.67
CA MET A 285 -0.57 -2.09 0.47
C MET A 285 0.84 -2.41 0.99
N PRO A 286 1.03 -2.61 2.32
CA PRO A 286 2.33 -2.96 2.92
C PRO A 286 2.66 -4.45 2.73
N ILE A 287 2.64 -4.92 1.49
CA ILE A 287 2.82 -6.32 1.10
C ILE A 287 4.18 -6.54 0.43
N ARG A 288 4.78 -7.71 0.67
CA ARG A 288 5.97 -8.17 -0.05
C ARG A 288 5.56 -8.84 -1.37
N PRO A 289 6.11 -8.43 -2.53
CA PRO A 289 5.89 -9.14 -3.79
C PRO A 289 6.29 -10.61 -3.69
N VAL A 290 5.42 -11.50 -4.17
CA VAL A 290 5.68 -12.95 -4.25
C VAL A 290 6.33 -13.31 -5.58
N ASP A 291 5.95 -12.60 -6.64
CA ASP A 291 6.50 -12.70 -7.98
C ASP A 291 6.69 -11.30 -8.57
N ASP A 292 7.54 -11.20 -9.60
CA ASP A 292 7.81 -9.92 -10.27
C ASP A 292 6.57 -9.38 -10.99
N GLN A 293 5.63 -10.26 -11.37
CA GLN A 293 4.43 -9.86 -12.10
C GLN A 293 3.28 -9.43 -11.19
N HIS A 294 3.43 -9.54 -9.87
CA HIS A 294 2.40 -9.18 -8.90
C HIS A 294 1.07 -9.92 -9.14
N THR A 295 1.13 -11.16 -9.64
CA THR A 295 -0.05 -11.98 -9.94
C THR A 295 -0.40 -12.94 -8.82
N LYS A 296 0.48 -13.10 -7.84
CA LYS A 296 0.30 -13.99 -6.68
C LYS A 296 0.27 -13.20 -5.38
N ILE A 297 -0.67 -13.56 -4.51
CA ILE A 297 -0.81 -12.97 -3.17
C ILE A 297 -0.72 -14.00 -2.03
N TYR A 298 -1.04 -15.27 -2.30
CA TYR A 298 -1.04 -16.29 -1.28
C TYR A 298 0.36 -16.51 -0.71
N ARG A 299 0.47 -16.51 0.63
CA ARG A 299 1.72 -16.65 1.37
C ARG A 299 1.45 -17.14 2.79
N GLN A 300 2.50 -17.62 3.46
CA GLN A 300 2.43 -18.23 4.78
C GLN A 300 3.25 -17.42 5.80
N PHE A 301 2.73 -17.36 7.03
CA PHE A 301 3.38 -16.74 8.18
C PHE A 301 3.48 -17.74 9.33
N ASP A 302 4.64 -17.83 9.95
CA ASP A 302 4.89 -18.68 11.12
C ASP A 302 5.00 -17.79 12.36
N PHE A 303 4.09 -17.99 13.30
CA PHE A 303 4.05 -17.26 14.57
C PHE A 303 4.86 -17.96 15.68
N GLY A 304 5.67 -18.97 15.35
CA GLY A 304 6.31 -19.85 16.31
C GLY A 304 5.27 -20.79 16.91
N GLY A 305 5.54 -22.10 16.91
CA GLY A 305 4.57 -23.10 17.34
C GLY A 305 3.93 -22.77 18.70
N ALA A 306 2.63 -22.47 18.69
CA ALA A 306 1.79 -22.50 19.87
C ALA A 306 1.37 -23.96 20.06
N CYS A 307 2.02 -24.66 20.99
CA CYS A 307 1.56 -25.96 21.46
C CYS A 307 0.24 -25.81 22.22
#